data_AF-A0A359GVQ2-F1
#
_entry.id   AF-A0A359GVQ2-F1
#
_cell.length_a   1.000
_cell.length_b   1.000
_cell.length_c   1.000
_cell.angle_alpha   90.00
_cell.angle_beta   90.00
_cell.angle_gamma   90.00
#
_symmetry.space_group_name_H-M   'P 1'
#
loop_
_entity.id
_entity.type
_entity.pdbx_description
1 polymer ?
#
loop_
_entity_poly.entity_id
_entity_poly.type
_entity_poly.pdbx_seq_one_letter_code
_entity_poly.pdbx_strand_id
1 'polypeptide(L)' 'MSRILAALLICAFFKGSFAQQEALARLDSLLANINSLTADVVQLIVESDGGILEESNIKMLLKKPNGFY' A
#
# COMPACT_ATOMS: atom_id res chain seq x y z
N MET A 1 32.76 -21.95 -17.23
CA MET A 1 32.48 -20.50 -17.31
C MET A 1 31.12 -20.14 -17.91
N SER A 2 30.52 -20.91 -18.83
CA SER A 2 29.20 -20.56 -19.41
C SER A 2 28.02 -20.63 -18.44
N ARG A 3 28.05 -21.49 -17.42
CA ARG A 3 26.96 -21.64 -16.43
C ARG A 3 26.79 -20.42 -15.52
N ILE A 4 27.89 -19.78 -15.16
CA ILE A 4 27.89 -18.58 -14.30
C ILE A 4 27.35 -17.39 -15.09
N LEU A 5 27.73 -17.27 -16.37
CA LEU A 5 27.25 -16.23 -17.27
C LEU A 5 25.73 -16.36 -17.53
N ALA A 6 25.23 -17.59 -17.69
CA ALA A 6 23.80 -17.86 -17.85
C ALA A 6 22.99 -17.50 -16.60
N ALA A 7 23.50 -17.81 -15.40
CA ALA A 7 22.84 -17.46 -14.14
C ALA A 7 22.76 -15.92 -13.94
N LEU A 8 23.82 -15.19 -14.26
CA LEU A 8 23.85 -13.72 -14.23
C LEU A 8 22.84 -13.09 -15.20
N LEU A 9 22.67 -13.68 -16.40
CA LEU A 9 21.67 -13.22 -17.36
C LEU A 9 20.24 -13.41 -16.82
N ILE A 10 19.94 -14.55 -16.19
CA ILE A 10 18.61 -14.83 -15.65
C ILE A 10 18.25 -13.85 -14.52
N CYS A 11 19.21 -13.51 -13.65
CA CYS A 11 18.99 -12.53 -12.59
C CYS A 11 18.80 -11.10 -13.12
N ALA A 12 19.50 -10.72 -14.20
CA ALA A 12 19.38 -9.39 -14.79
C ALA A 12 18.02 -9.15 -15.49
N PHE A 13 17.34 -10.22 -15.92
CA PHE A 13 16.02 -10.15 -16.56
C PHE A 13 14.85 -10.49 -15.62
N PHE A 14 15.12 -10.90 -14.37
CA PHE A 14 14.08 -11.17 -13.39
C PHE A 14 13.49 -9.86 -12.84
N LYS A 15 12.46 -9.35 -13.52
CA LYS A 15 11.68 -8.21 -13.02
C LYS A 15 10.82 -8.65 -11.83
N GLY A 16 11.35 -8.53 -10.62
CA GLY A 16 10.64 -8.84 -9.36
C GLY A 16 9.41 -7.98 -9.04
N SER A 17 8.91 -7.19 -9.99
CA SER A 17 7.79 -6.26 -9.82
C SER A 17 6.42 -6.86 -10.16
N PHE A 18 6.35 -8.09 -10.68
CA PHE A 18 5.08 -8.69 -11.13
C PHE A 18 4.06 -8.86 -10.00
N ALA A 19 4.51 -9.19 -8.77
CA ALA A 19 3.63 -9.34 -7.62
C ALA A 19 2.97 -8.03 -7.17
N GLN A 20 3.65 -6.88 -7.37
CA GLN A 20 3.06 -5.57 -7.04
C GLN A 20 1.98 -5.16 -8.04
N GLN A 21 2.13 -5.50 -9.32
CA GLN A 21 1.15 -5.15 -10.35
C GLN A 21 -0.23 -5.75 -10.06
N GLU A 22 -0.28 -7.01 -9.62
CA GLU A 22 -1.54 -7.67 -9.24
C GLU A 22 -2.16 -7.03 -8.00
N ALA A 23 -1.35 -6.73 -6.97
CA ALA A 23 -1.82 -6.07 -5.76
C ALA A 23 -2.40 -4.68 -6.04
N LEU A 24 -1.78 -3.91 -6.93
CA LEU A 24 -2.27 -2.60 -7.37
C LEU A 24 -3.60 -2.73 -8.11
N ALA A 25 -3.69 -3.62 -9.11
CA ALA A 25 -4.93 -3.83 -9.87
C ALA A 25 -6.09 -4.26 -8.95
N ARG A 26 -5.81 -5.11 -7.96
CA ARG A 26 -6.81 -5.52 -6.97
C ARG A 26 -7.25 -4.35 -6.09
N LEU A 27 -6.31 -3.54 -5.59
CA LEU A 27 -6.63 -2.36 -4.79
C LEU A 27 -7.49 -1.37 -5.57
N ASP A 28 -7.11 -1.08 -6.82
CA ASP A 28 -7.88 -0.22 -7.71
C ASP A 28 -9.31 -0.73 -7.90
N SER A 29 -9.49 -2.03 -8.13
CA SER A 29 -10.81 -2.65 -8.25
C SER A 29 -11.64 -2.52 -6.98
N LEU A 30 -11.05 -2.68 -5.80
CA LEU A 30 -11.75 -2.55 -4.52
C LEU A 30 -12.20 -1.10 -4.27
N LEU A 31 -11.34 -0.14 -4.64
CA LEU A 31 -11.61 1.29 -4.44
C LEU A 31 -12.46 1.91 -5.55
N ALA A 32 -12.59 1.27 -6.71
CA ALA A 32 -13.21 1.83 -7.91
C ALA A 32 -14.60 2.43 -7.66
N ASN A 33 -15.44 1.76 -6.89
CA ASN A 33 -16.83 2.15 -6.67
C ASN A 33 -17.05 3.02 -5.42
N ILE A 34 -15.98 3.34 -4.69
CA ILE A 34 -16.06 4.24 -3.52
C ILE A 34 -15.87 5.67 -4.02
N ASN A 35 -16.99 6.40 -4.21
CA ASN A 35 -17.00 7.82 -4.54
C ASN A 35 -16.93 8.71 -3.29
N SER A 36 -17.50 8.25 -2.18
CA SER A 36 -17.42 8.89 -0.87
C SER A 36 -17.37 7.83 0.23
N LEU A 37 -16.71 8.12 1.34
CA LEU A 37 -16.61 7.26 2.52
C LEU A 37 -16.72 8.12 3.78
N THR A 38 -17.51 7.65 4.74
CA THR A 38 -17.57 8.18 6.10
C THR A 38 -17.32 7.02 7.06
N ALA A 39 -16.37 7.17 7.97
CA ALA A 39 -16.03 6.14 8.95
C ALA A 39 -15.63 6.74 10.30
N ASP A 40 -15.95 6.05 11.39
CA ASP A 40 -15.38 6.33 12.70
C ASP A 40 -14.07 5.51 12.82
N VAL A 41 -12.95 6.18 13.09
CA VAL A 41 -11.60 5.61 13.08
C VAL A 41 -10.94 5.83 14.43
N VAL A 42 -10.36 4.77 14.99
CA VAL A 42 -9.42 4.87 16.11
C VAL A 42 -8.02 4.91 15.55
N GLN A 43 -7.28 5.98 15.84
CA GLN A 43 -5.89 6.17 15.45
C GLN A 43 -4.98 5.95 16.67
N LEU A 44 -3.92 5.18 16.49
CA LEU A 44 -2.86 4.98 17.47
C LEU A 44 -1.52 5.33 16.82
N ILE A 45 -0.85 6.36 17.32
CA ILE A 45 0.50 6.73 16.90
C ILE A 45 1.49 6.14 17.91
N VAL A 46 2.42 5.34 17.41
CA VAL A 46 3.40 4.60 18.22
C VAL A 46 4.80 5.03 17.78
N GLU A 47 5.66 5.30 18.76
CA GLU A 47 7.08 5.59 18.57
C GLU A 47 7.85 4.34 18.14
N SER A 48 9.04 4.52 17.59
CA SER A 48 9.85 3.40 17.10
C SER A 48 10.31 2.43 18.19
N ASP A 49 10.31 2.87 19.44
CA ASP A 49 10.59 2.06 20.63
C ASP A 49 9.34 1.33 21.17
N GLY A 50 8.18 1.53 20.54
CA GLY A 50 6.91 0.95 20.95
C GLY A 50 6.14 1.79 21.97
N GLY A 51 6.64 2.96 22.38
CA GLY A 51 5.91 3.92 23.20
C GLY A 51 4.66 4.44 22.49
N ILE A 52 3.56 4.61 23.22
CA ILE A 52 2.35 5.23 22.66
C ILE A 52 2.51 6.75 22.72
N LEU A 53 2.51 7.39 21.56
CA LEU A 53 2.57 8.85 21.45
C LEU A 53 1.17 9.47 21.55
N GLU A 54 0.19 8.88 20.86
CA GLU A 54 -1.16 9.42 20.80
C GLU A 54 -2.19 8.32 20.52
N GLU A 55 -3.36 8.44 21.16
CA GLU A 55 -4.59 7.74 20.78
C GLU A 55 -5.70 8.77 20.50
N SER A 56 -6.34 8.67 19.34
CA SER A 56 -7.40 9.59 18.94
C SER A 56 -8.57 8.90 18.23
N ASN A 57 -9.78 9.44 18.45
CA ASN A 57 -11.00 9.01 17.75
C ASN A 57 -11.34 10.05 16.69
N ILE A 58 -11.42 9.65 15.43
CA ILE A 58 -11.54 10.53 14.27
C ILE A 58 -12.78 10.17 13.46
N LYS A 59 -13.53 11.17 13.02
CA LYS A 59 -14.53 11.03 11.96
C LYS A 59 -13.87 11.23 10.61
N MET A 60 -13.53 10.14 9.92
CA MET A 60 -12.91 10.21 8.60
C MET A 60 -13.98 10.46 7.53
N LEU A 61 -13.75 11.49 6.70
CA LEU A 61 -14.58 11.83 5.55
C LEU A 61 -13.71 11.83 4.29
N LEU A 62 -14.16 11.13 3.26
CA LEU A 62 -13.49 11.06 1.96
C LEU A 62 -14.52 11.33 0.87
N LYS A 63 -14.17 12.16 -0.11
CA LYS A 63 -14.95 12.31 -1.35
C LYS A 63 -14.01 12.45 -2.54
N LYS A 64 -14.08 11.52 -3.48
CA LYS A 64 -13.36 11.60 -4.75
C LYS A 64 -13.92 12.72 -5.64
N PRO A 65 -13.08 13.36 -6.48
CA PRO A 65 -11.64 13.17 -6.62
C PRO A 65 -10.80 13.95 -5.58
N ASN A 66 -11.45 14.76 -4.74
CA ASN A 66 -10.81 15.78 -3.91
C ASN A 66 -10.20 15.28 -2.58
N GLY A 67 -10.33 13.99 -2.27
CA GLY A 67 -9.60 13.34 -1.18
C GLY A 67 -10.28 13.44 0.19
N PHE A 68 -9.47 13.50 1.24
CA PHE A 68 -9.88 13.52 2.64
C PHE A 68 -10.31 14.93 3.07
N TYR A 69 -11.32 14.99 3.93
CA TYR A 69 -11.87 16.21 4.53
C TYR A 69 -11.85 16.12 6.05
#